data_AF-A0A2C9CD76-F1
#
_entry.id   AF-A0A2C9CD76-F1
#
_cell.length_a   1.000
_cell.length_b   1.000
_cell.length_c   1.000
_cell.angle_alpha   90.00
_cell.angle_beta   90.00
_cell.angle_gamma   90.00
#
_symmetry.space_group_name_H-M   'P 1'
#
loop_
_entity.id
_entity.type
_entity.pdbx_description
1 polymer ?
#
loop_
_entity_poly.entity_id
_entity_poly.type
_entity_poly.pdbx_seq_one_letter_code
_entity_poly.pdbx_strand_id
1 'polypeptide(L)'
;MTNHIHILVTPEQEESLARGIGGTNLVYTQYINRKYKRSGRLWQSRFYSTIIEKMPYLWTVIRYIERNPVKDGLVKKAEPTCL
;
A
#
# COMPACT_ATOMS: atom_id res chain seq x y z
N MET A 1 -7.19 -4.12 4.67
CA MET A 1 -7.50 -2.89 3.90
C MET A 1 -8.00 -1.71 4.75
N THR A 2 -8.71 -1.89 5.88
CA THR A 2 -9.16 -0.74 6.71
C THR A 2 -8.06 -0.13 7.58
N ASN A 3 -6.98 -0.88 7.81
CA ASN A 3 -5.87 -0.50 8.70
C ASN A 3 -4.48 -0.62 8.04
N HIS A 4 -4.41 -0.99 6.76
CA HIS A 4 -3.18 -1.11 5.99
C HIS A 4 -3.48 -1.01 4.49
N ILE A 5 -2.45 -0.69 3.71
CA ILE A 5 -2.50 -0.56 2.25
C ILE A 5 -1.54 -1.56 1.60
N HIS A 6 -1.88 -2.03 0.40
CA HIS A 6 -1.00 -2.81 -0.47
C HIS A 6 -0.73 -1.99 -1.73
N ILE A 7 0.52 -1.94 -2.18
CA ILE A 7 0.93 -1.18 -3.37
C ILE A 7 1.85 -2.05 -4.22
N LEU A 8 1.60 -2.08 -5.53
CA LEU A 8 2.48 -2.67 -6.54
C LEU A 8 3.13 -1.54 -7.32
N VAL A 9 4.46 -1.45 -7.28
CA VAL A 9 5.22 -0.38 -7.93
C VAL A 9 6.53 -0.91 -8.51
N THR A 10 7.02 -0.22 -9.53
CA THR A 10 8.39 -0.37 -10.04
C THR A 10 9.20 0.85 -9.57
N PRO A 11 10.14 0.70 -8.62
CA PRO A 11 10.99 1.82 -8.22
C PRO A 11 11.94 2.21 -9.35
N GLU A 12 12.14 3.52 -9.54
CA GLU A 12 13.07 4.03 -10.56
C GLU A 12 14.54 3.83 -10.18
N GLN A 13 14.87 3.92 -8.89
CA GLN A 13 16.21 3.77 -8.32
C GLN A 13 16.13 2.94 -7.03
N GLU A 14 17.27 2.43 -6.56
CA GLU A 14 17.36 1.55 -5.40
C GLU A 14 16.71 2.17 -4.14
N GLU A 15 16.92 3.46 -3.90
CA GLU A 15 16.39 4.16 -2.73
C GLU A 15 14.98 4.74 -2.94
N SER A 16 14.44 4.69 -4.16
CA SER A 16 13.16 5.36 -4.50
C SER A 16 12.01 4.83 -3.65
N LEU A 17 11.97 3.52 -3.39
CA LEU A 17 10.90 2.91 -2.60
C LEU A 17 10.91 3.43 -1.15
N ALA A 18 12.08 3.40 -0.51
CA ALA A 18 12.22 3.82 0.88
C ALA A 18 11.95 5.32 1.06
N ARG A 19 12.45 6.15 0.14
CA ARG A 19 12.22 7.60 0.17
C ARG A 19 10.77 7.96 -0.14
N GLY A 20 10.19 7.34 -1.17
CA GLY A 20 8.82 7.59 -1.59
C GLY A 20 7.80 7.22 -0.52
N ILE A 21 7.86 5.99 0.00
CA ILE A 21 6.94 5.54 1.05
C ILE A 21 7.19 6.29 2.37
N GLY A 22 8.46 6.46 2.76
CA GLY A 22 8.82 7.16 4.00
C GLY A 22 8.33 8.61 4.02
N GLY A 23 8.58 9.36 2.93
CA GLY A 23 8.11 10.73 2.77
C GLY A 23 6.58 10.84 2.77
N THR A 24 5.91 9.97 2.01
CA THR A 24 4.44 9.92 1.96
C THR A 24 3.83 9.64 3.33
N ASN A 25 4.38 8.66 4.05
CA ASN A 25 3.92 8.31 5.39
C ASN A 25 4.10 9.45 6.39
N LEU A 26 5.21 10.19 6.31
CA LEU A 26 5.48 11.36 7.15
C LEU A 26 4.47 12.48 6.88
N VAL A 27 4.31 12.88 5.61
CA VAL A 27 3.39 13.95 5.22
C VAL A 27 1.96 13.59 5.61
N TYR A 28 1.54 12.34 5.38
CA TYR A 28 0.20 11.88 5.75
C TYR A 28 -0.01 11.86 7.27
N THR A 29 0.98 11.42 8.04
CA THR A 29 0.92 11.46 9.51
C THR A 29 0.74 12.90 10.01
N GLN A 30 1.51 13.85 9.46
CA GLN A 30 1.38 15.27 9.80
C GLN A 30 0.00 15.81 9.45
N TYR A 31 -0.52 15.48 8.26
CA TYR A 31 -1.86 15.87 7.83
C TYR A 31 -2.95 15.37 8.80
N ILE A 32 -2.95 14.07 9.12
CA ILE A 32 -3.93 13.46 10.02
C ILE A 32 -3.84 14.04 11.43
N ASN A 33 -2.63 14.20 11.95
CA ASN A 33 -2.42 14.79 13.27
C ASN A 33 -2.93 16.23 13.34
N ARG A 34 -2.66 17.06 12.32
CA ARG A 34 -3.19 18.42 12.24
C ARG A 34 -4.72 18.44 12.11
N LYS A 35 -5.27 17.64 11.19
CA LYS A 35 -6.71 17.61 10.87
C LYS A 35 -7.55 17.20 12.09
N TYR A 36 -7.10 16.20 12.83
CA TYR A 36 -7.85 15.63 13.95
C TYR A 36 -7.33 16.09 15.32
N LYS A 37 -6.44 17.09 15.38
CA LYS A 37 -5.81 17.60 16.61
C LYS A 37 -5.19 16.48 17.46
N ARG A 38 -4.52 15.53 16.80
CA ARG A 38 -3.82 14.40 17.41
C ARG A 38 -2.31 14.62 17.38
N SER A 39 -1.59 13.82 18.15
CA SER A 39 -0.13 13.74 18.12
C SER A 39 0.33 12.27 18.15
N GLY A 40 1.60 12.03 17.82
CA GLY A 40 2.20 10.69 17.82
C GLY A 40 2.20 10.00 16.45
N ARG A 41 2.49 8.70 16.47
CA ARG A 41 2.64 7.86 15.28
C ARG A 41 1.27 7.47 14.71
N LEU A 42 1.11 7.58 13.40
CA LEU A 42 -0.05 7.06 12.68
C LEU A 42 0.16 5.62 12.21
N TRP A 43 1.35 5.31 11.71
CA TRP A 43 1.70 4.00 11.15
C TRP A 43 2.31 3.09 12.22
N GLN A 44 1.93 1.81 12.21
CA GLN A 44 2.38 0.83 13.20
C GLN A 44 3.86 0.45 13.04
N SER A 45 4.35 0.32 11.81
CA SER A 45 5.71 -0.12 11.49
C SER A 45 6.25 0.53 10.22
N ARG A 46 7.50 0.22 9.88
CA ARG A 46 8.03 0.44 8.53
C ARG A 46 7.21 -0.39 7.52
N PHE A 47 7.28 0.00 6.25
CA PHE A 47 6.68 -0.78 5.17
C PHE A 47 7.41 -2.13 5.04
N TYR A 48 6.69 -3.11 4.53
CA TYR A 48 7.23 -4.40 4.10
C TYR A 48 7.25 -4.45 2.58
N SER A 49 8.28 -5.04 1.99
CA SER A 49 8.43 -5.15 0.53
C SER A 49 8.92 -6.54 0.14
N THR A 50 8.45 -7.01 -1.02
CA THR A 50 8.90 -8.27 -1.64
C THR A 50 9.11 -8.03 -3.13
N ILE A 51 10.24 -8.49 -3.66
CA ILE A 51 10.56 -8.38 -5.09
C ILE A 51 9.74 -9.41 -5.88
N ILE A 52 9.24 -8.99 -7.03
CA ILE A 52 8.49 -9.84 -7.97
C ILE A 52 9.36 -10.02 -9.21
N GLU A 53 10.03 -11.17 -9.33
CA GLU A 53 10.97 -11.42 -10.43
C GLU A 53 10.32 -12.06 -11.66
N LYS A 54 9.23 -12.82 -11.49
CA LYS A 54 8.63 -13.64 -12.55
C LYS A 54 7.25 -13.13 -12.97
N MET A 55 7.01 -13.04 -14.28
CA MET A 55 5.71 -12.59 -14.83
C MET A 55 4.49 -13.39 -14.34
N PRO A 56 4.52 -14.73 -14.20
CA PRO A 56 3.40 -15.46 -13.62
C PRO A 56 3.09 -15.07 -12.16
N TYR A 57 4.11 -14.66 -11.40
CA TYR A 57 3.95 -14.22 -10.02
C TYR A 57 3.30 -12.84 -9.95
N LEU A 58 3.64 -11.93 -10.88
CA LEU A 58 3.03 -10.61 -11.00
C LEU A 58 1.50 -10.69 -11.08
N TRP A 59 0.95 -11.53 -11.96
CA TRP A 59 -0.49 -11.70 -12.10
C TRP A 59 -1.17 -12.23 -10.83
N THR A 60 -0.46 -13.05 -10.07
CA THR A 60 -0.95 -13.57 -8.79
C THR A 60 -1.01 -12.46 -7.75
N VAL A 61 0.01 -11.61 -7.70
CA VAL A 61 0.05 -10.45 -6.79
C VAL A 61 -1.03 -9.43 -7.15
N ILE A 62 -1.23 -9.11 -8.43
CA ILE A 62 -2.28 -8.19 -8.88
C ILE A 62 -3.65 -8.70 -8.41
N ARG A 63 -3.98 -9.97 -8.71
CA ARG A 63 -5.24 -10.58 -8.26
C ARG A 63 -5.38 -10.58 -6.74
N TYR A 64 -4.29 -10.79 -6.02
CA TYR A 64 -4.30 -10.77 -4.56
C TYR A 64 -4.66 -9.37 -4.03
N ILE A 65 -4.01 -8.31 -4.53
CA ILE A 65 -4.24 -6.93 -4.12
C ILE A 65 -5.71 -6.54 -4.37
N GLU A 66 -6.21 -6.76 -5.59
CA GLU A 66 -7.59 -6.43 -5.99
C GLU A 66 -8.65 -7.18 -5.18
N ARG A 67 -8.36 -8.42 -4.79
CA ARG A 67 -9.30 -9.26 -4.04
C ARG A 67 -9.28 -9.02 -2.53
N ASN A 68 -8.30 -8.30 -1.99
CA ASN A 68 -8.22 -8.05 -0.55
C ASN A 68 -9.45 -7.31 0.00
N PRO A 69 -9.98 -6.24 -0.65
CA PRO A 69 -11.23 -5.62 -0.21
C PRO A 69 -12.42 -6.58 -0.14
N VAL A 70 -12.52 -7.52 -1.09
CA VAL A 70 -13.58 -8.56 -1.08
C VAL A 70 -13.37 -9.53 0.08
N LYS A 71 -12.12 -9.99 0.27
CA LYS A 71 -11.75 -10.89 1.36
C LYS A 71 -12.00 -10.25 2.74
N ASP A 72 -11.77 -8.95 2.87
CA ASP A 72 -12.03 -8.17 4.08
C ASP A 72 -13.52 -7.79 4.23
N GLY A 73 -14.40 -8.17 3.29
CA GLY A 73 -15.83 -7.89 3.34
C GLY A 73 -16.21 -6.43 3.07
N LEU A 74 -15.30 -5.61 2.55
CA LEU A 74 -15.54 -4.18 2.27
C LEU A 74 -16.41 -3.97 1.03
N VAL A 75 -16.31 -4.86 0.05
CA VAL A 75 -17.07 -4.82 -1.20
C VAL A 75 -17.49 -6.23 -1.62
N LYS A 76 -18.61 -6.36 -2.34
CA LYS A 76 -19.11 -7.66 -2.81
C LYS A 76 -18.31 -8.24 -3.98
N LYS A 77 -17.65 -7.39 -4.76
CA LYS A 77 -16.91 -7.77 -5.96
C LYS A 77 -15.71 -6.84 -6.13
N ALA A 78 -14.57 -7.40 -6.54
CA ALA A 78 -13.43 -6.63 -7.00
C ALA A 78 -13.74 -6.07 -8.39
N GLU A 79 -13.16 -4.93 -8.75
CA GLU A 79 -13.26 -4.45 -10.12
C GLU A 79 -12.53 -5.41 -11.08
N PRO A 80 -12.98 -5.53 -12.34
CA PRO A 80 -12.23 -6.28 -13.34
C PRO A 80 -10.85 -5.64 -13.47
N THR A 81 -9.79 -6.44 -13.42
CA THR A 81 -8.43 -5.95 -13.58
C THR A 81 -8.31 -5.22 -14.92
N CYS A 82 -8.13 -3.90 -14.87
CA CYS A 82 -7.87 -3.05 -16.04
C CYS A 82 -6.39 -3.23 -16.48
N LEU A 83 -6.05 -4.41 -17.01
CA LEU A 83 -4.79 -4.68 -17.69
C LEU A 83 -5.06 -5.54 -18.92
#